data_AF-A0A8R2NKR9-F1
#
_entry.id   AF-A0A8R2NKR9-F1
#
_cell.length_a   1.000
_cell.length_b   1.000
_cell.length_c   1.000
_cell.angle_alpha   90.00
_cell.angle_beta   90.00
_cell.angle_gamma   90.00
#
_symmetry.space_group_name_H-M   'P 1'
#
loop_
_entity.id
_entity.type
_entity.pdbx_description
1 polymer ?
#
loop_
_entity_poly.entity_id
_entity_poly.type
_entity_poly.pdbx_seq_one_letter_code
_entity_poly.pdbx_strand_id
1 'polypeptide(L)'
;MGSFLGILSKARQAEDPAPGAPPPSRYNIKKEERMVTIADWQRKWSETGKASWTRRLIPNIARWENRTTPRIPWSYHMTQALTGHGCFQWYLRRMGRALSPRCMHCQCGSDTAEHTIFHCPNWDSLRDELRARLGHSPEVTDCESILCGPLFEDLPMEQADKAKVLSEAEETFRLFYKMVEEILTLKEIEERARQAAD
;
A
#
# COMPACT_ATOMS: atom_id res chain seq x y z
N MET A 1 43.07 -7.89 -15.92
CA MET A 1 42.28 -6.91 -16.71
C MET A 1 40.86 -7.44 -16.79
N GLY A 2 39.79 -6.81 -16.34
CA GLY A 2 39.60 -5.54 -15.67
C GLY A 2 38.32 -5.62 -14.83
N SER A 3 38.35 -4.91 -13.70
CA SER A 3 37.22 -4.68 -12.80
C SER A 3 36.21 -3.74 -13.47
N PHE A 4 34.91 -3.93 -13.22
CA PHE A 4 33.87 -2.98 -13.61
C PHE A 4 32.82 -2.82 -12.49
N LEU A 5 32.80 -1.58 -11.95
CA LEU A 5 31.66 -0.77 -11.48
C LEU A 5 30.90 -1.24 -10.22
N GLY A 6 30.90 -0.55 -9.07
CA GLY A 6 31.31 0.82 -8.77
C GLY A 6 30.25 1.89 -9.09
N ILE A 7 29.09 1.86 -8.41
CA ILE A 7 27.99 2.86 -8.49
C ILE A 7 27.21 2.75 -7.15
N LEU A 8 27.04 3.70 -6.22
CA LEU A 8 27.34 5.12 -6.03
C LEU A 8 27.43 5.34 -4.49
N SER A 9 28.60 5.69 -3.95
CA SER A 9 28.66 6.42 -2.67
C SER A 9 28.83 7.90 -3.00
N LYS A 10 27.72 8.64 -3.07
CA LYS A 10 27.82 10.11 -3.10
C LYS A 10 28.21 10.58 -1.71
N ALA A 11 29.26 11.39 -1.68
CA ALA A 11 29.98 11.89 -0.52
C ALA A 11 29.06 12.45 0.58
N ARG A 12 29.27 12.01 1.82
CA ARG A 12 28.90 12.78 3.02
C ARG A 12 29.96 13.87 3.17
N GLN A 13 29.58 15.13 3.04
CA GLN A 13 30.16 16.15 3.92
C GLN A 13 29.42 16.00 5.25
N ALA A 14 29.92 15.08 6.09
CA ALA A 14 29.60 15.19 7.51
C ALA A 14 30.34 16.45 7.97
N GLU A 15 29.64 17.38 8.62
CA GLU A 15 30.33 18.41 9.39
C GLU A 15 31.32 17.71 10.31
N ASP A 16 32.58 18.16 10.31
CA ASP A 16 33.58 17.57 11.19
C ASP A 16 33.05 17.68 12.63
N PRO A 17 32.97 16.56 13.37
CA PRO A 17 32.45 16.59 14.73
C PRO A 17 33.26 17.60 15.55
N ALA A 18 32.55 18.40 16.36
CA ALA A 18 33.17 19.42 17.19
C ALA A 18 34.40 18.85 17.94
N PRO A 19 35.52 19.59 18.04
CA PRO A 19 36.75 19.07 18.61
C PRO A 19 36.50 18.47 20.02
N GLY A 20 36.75 17.17 20.17
CA GLY A 20 36.57 16.45 21.43
C GLY A 20 35.23 15.72 21.62
N ALA A 21 34.31 15.74 20.65
CA ALA A 21 33.08 14.95 20.73
C ALA A 21 33.39 13.43 20.67
N PRO A 22 32.73 12.61 21.52
CA PRO A 22 32.86 11.16 21.44
C PRO A 22 32.33 10.66 20.08
N PRO A 23 32.93 9.61 19.50
CA PRO A 23 32.48 9.07 18.22
C PRO A 23 31.02 8.61 18.32
N PRO A 24 30.22 8.80 17.25
CA PRO A 24 28.82 8.41 17.26
C PRO A 24 28.67 6.91 17.51
N SER A 25 27.68 6.55 18.31
CA SER A 25 27.39 5.14 18.57
C SER A 25 26.96 4.43 17.27
N ARG A 26 27.19 3.12 17.18
CA ARG A 26 26.69 2.30 16.06
C ARG A 26 25.18 2.45 15.86
N TYR A 27 24.43 2.68 16.94
CA TYR A 27 23.00 2.93 16.89
C TYR A 27 22.67 4.24 16.17
N ASN A 28 23.35 5.35 16.52
CA ASN A 28 23.14 6.65 15.88
C ASN A 28 23.52 6.62 14.40
N ILE A 29 24.64 5.98 14.06
CA ILE A 29 25.06 5.79 12.66
C ILE A 29 23.97 5.04 11.88
N LYS A 30 23.47 3.91 12.39
CA LYS A 30 22.40 3.14 11.74
C LYS A 30 21.11 3.94 11.58
N LYS A 31 20.74 4.73 12.58
CA LYS A 31 19.54 5.58 12.56
C LYS A 31 19.63 6.63 11.45
N GLU A 32 20.77 7.34 11.36
CA GLU A 32 21.02 8.32 10.31
C GLU A 32 21.03 7.69 8.92
N GLU A 33 21.75 6.58 8.74
CA GLU A 33 21.79 5.86 7.45
C GLU A 33 20.41 5.38 7.01
N ARG A 34 19.57 4.93 7.97
CA ARG A 34 18.17 4.58 7.68
C ARG A 34 17.37 5.79 7.22
N MET A 35 17.53 6.95 7.86
CA MET A 35 16.84 8.18 7.45
C MET A 35 17.22 8.59 6.02
N VAL A 36 18.51 8.57 5.69
CA VAL A 36 19.02 8.86 4.33
C VAL A 36 18.44 7.87 3.32
N THR A 37 18.49 6.57 3.63
CA THR A 37 17.98 5.52 2.74
C THR A 37 16.48 5.66 2.47
N ILE A 38 15.69 5.95 3.50
CA ILE A 38 14.24 6.16 3.38
C ILE A 38 13.94 7.43 2.58
N ALA A 39 14.68 8.52 2.79
CA ALA A 39 14.51 9.75 2.03
C ALA A 39 14.81 9.54 0.54
N ASP A 40 15.89 8.83 0.22
CA ASP A 40 16.24 8.48 -1.16
C ASP A 40 15.20 7.55 -1.80
N TRP A 41 14.66 6.60 -1.04
CA TRP A 41 13.59 5.74 -1.53
C TRP A 41 12.30 6.54 -1.77
N GLN A 42 11.90 7.41 -0.84
CA GLN A 42 10.73 8.28 -1.01
C GLN A 42 10.85 9.16 -2.26
N ARG A 43 12.02 9.75 -2.52
CA ARG A 43 12.27 10.55 -3.72
C ARG A 43 12.06 9.73 -4.99
N LYS A 44 12.73 8.58 -5.10
CA LYS A 44 12.58 7.66 -6.25
C LYS A 44 11.13 7.18 -6.41
N TRP A 45 10.45 6.92 -5.29
CA TRP A 45 9.06 6.49 -5.26
C TRP A 45 8.13 7.58 -5.79
N SER A 46 8.35 8.83 -5.41
CA SER A 46 7.52 9.96 -5.84
C SER A 46 7.72 10.30 -7.32
N GLU A 47 8.94 10.09 -7.84
CA GLU A 47 9.33 10.42 -9.22
C GLU A 47 9.00 9.32 -10.24
N THR A 48 8.88 8.05 -9.80
CA THR A 48 8.67 6.95 -10.76
C THR A 48 7.28 6.99 -11.42
N GLY A 49 7.26 6.80 -12.74
CA GLY A 49 6.04 6.56 -13.51
C GLY A 49 5.53 5.11 -13.43
N LYS A 50 6.31 4.19 -12.86
CA LYS A 50 5.91 2.79 -12.63
C LYS A 50 5.12 2.67 -11.32
N ALA A 51 4.29 1.63 -11.21
CA ALA A 51 3.51 1.33 -10.01
C ALA A 51 2.64 2.51 -9.53
N SER A 52 2.14 3.32 -10.47
CA SER A 52 1.31 4.50 -10.17
C SER A 52 0.12 4.18 -9.27
N TRP A 53 -0.50 3.00 -9.47
CA TRP A 53 -1.58 2.52 -8.62
C TRP A 53 -1.12 2.27 -7.18
N THR A 54 -0.11 1.42 -6.97
CA THR A 54 0.43 1.13 -5.64
C THR A 54 0.87 2.39 -4.90
N ARG A 55 1.43 3.38 -5.62
CA ARG A 55 1.81 4.67 -5.05
C ARG A 55 0.64 5.51 -4.56
N ARG A 56 -0.56 5.36 -5.14
CA ARG A 56 -1.76 6.04 -4.62
C ARG A 56 -2.21 5.44 -3.29
N LEU A 57 -2.02 4.13 -3.11
CA LEU A 57 -2.33 3.43 -1.87
C LEU A 57 -1.29 3.69 -0.77
N ILE A 58 -0.02 3.76 -1.17
CA ILE A 58 1.12 3.88 -0.27
C ILE A 58 2.02 5.04 -0.75
N PRO A 59 1.61 6.30 -0.58
CA PRO A 59 2.37 7.43 -1.08
C PRO A 59 3.61 7.74 -0.23
N ASN A 60 3.57 7.47 1.08
CA ASN A 60 4.66 7.71 2.00
C ASN A 60 5.35 6.40 2.45
N ILE A 61 6.58 6.20 1.98
CA ILE A 61 7.46 5.07 2.31
C ILE A 61 7.82 5.06 3.79
N ALA A 62 8.08 6.22 4.40
CA ALA A 62 8.42 6.29 5.81
C ALA A 62 7.23 5.83 6.68
N ARG A 63 6.00 6.21 6.33
CA ARG A 63 4.79 5.71 7.01
C ARG A 63 4.62 4.22 6.83
N TRP A 64 4.71 3.73 5.60
CA TRP A 64 4.59 2.30 5.29
C TRP A 64 5.57 1.43 6.08
N GLU A 65 6.81 1.88 6.13
CA GLU A 65 7.91 1.17 6.76
C GLU A 65 7.86 1.28 8.30
N ASN A 66 7.22 2.30 8.85
CA ASN A 66 7.00 2.46 10.30
C ASN A 66 5.52 2.25 10.69
N ARG A 67 4.76 1.52 9.89
CA ARG A 67 3.33 1.31 10.13
C ARG A 67 3.05 0.67 11.48
N THR A 68 1.92 1.07 12.05
CA THR A 68 1.41 0.64 13.35
C THR A 68 0.35 -0.46 13.23
N THR A 69 -0.16 -0.70 12.02
CA THR A 69 -1.05 -1.81 11.68
C THR A 69 -0.31 -3.16 11.66
N PRO A 70 -1.04 -4.29 11.78
CA PRO A 70 -0.44 -5.62 11.79
C PRO A 70 0.48 -5.90 10.59
N ARG A 71 1.63 -6.52 10.87
CA ARG A 71 2.57 -7.00 9.83
C ARG A 71 2.28 -8.46 9.49
N ILE A 72 1.13 -8.70 8.87
CA ILE A 72 0.76 -10.01 8.35
C ILE A 72 1.28 -10.22 6.92
N PRO A 73 1.60 -11.46 6.50
CA PRO A 73 1.88 -11.75 5.11
C PRO A 73 0.68 -11.36 4.23
N TRP A 74 0.94 -10.69 3.11
CA TRP A 74 -0.11 -10.37 2.15
C TRP A 74 -0.63 -11.66 1.51
N SER A 75 -1.94 -11.85 1.53
CA SER A 75 -2.58 -12.89 0.74
C SER A 75 -2.40 -12.65 -0.76
N TYR A 76 -2.78 -13.66 -1.51
CA TYR A 76 -2.89 -13.58 -2.96
C TYR A 76 -3.80 -12.42 -3.40
N HIS A 77 -5.02 -12.31 -2.87
CA HIS A 77 -5.95 -11.24 -3.24
C HIS A 77 -5.48 -9.86 -2.80
N MET A 78 -4.93 -9.71 -1.59
CA MET A 78 -4.38 -8.42 -1.18
C MET A 78 -3.21 -8.00 -2.07
N THR A 79 -2.36 -8.94 -2.48
CA THR A 79 -1.28 -8.66 -3.44
C THR A 79 -1.86 -8.19 -4.78
N GLN A 80 -2.94 -8.81 -5.28
CA GLN A 80 -3.63 -8.34 -6.49
C GLN A 80 -4.19 -6.92 -6.32
N ALA A 81 -4.86 -6.65 -5.20
CA ALA A 81 -5.42 -5.35 -4.88
C ALA A 81 -4.35 -4.24 -4.88
N LEU A 82 -3.22 -4.48 -4.20
CA LEU A 82 -2.14 -3.50 -4.08
C LEU A 82 -1.37 -3.27 -5.39
N THR A 83 -1.23 -4.30 -6.21
CA THR A 83 -0.47 -4.23 -7.47
C THR A 83 -1.32 -3.84 -8.67
N GLY A 84 -2.64 -4.03 -8.59
CA GLY A 84 -3.54 -3.89 -9.73
C GLY A 84 -3.39 -5.01 -10.76
N HIS A 85 -2.73 -6.11 -10.39
CA HIS A 85 -2.54 -7.29 -11.23
C HIS A 85 -3.50 -8.37 -10.76
N GLY A 86 -4.37 -8.88 -11.63
CA GLY A 86 -5.40 -9.81 -11.16
C GLY A 86 -6.55 -10.03 -12.12
N CYS A 87 -7.71 -10.39 -11.58
CA CYS A 87 -8.97 -10.62 -12.31
C CYS A 87 -9.63 -9.33 -12.85
N PHE A 88 -8.87 -8.24 -13.02
CA PHE A 88 -9.34 -6.95 -13.53
C PHE A 88 -9.28 -6.94 -15.07
N GLN A 89 -10.38 -6.65 -15.76
CA GLN A 89 -10.41 -6.68 -17.24
C GLN A 89 -9.39 -5.73 -17.87
N TRP A 90 -9.11 -4.58 -17.25
CA TRP A 90 -8.05 -3.69 -17.70
C TRP A 90 -6.67 -4.38 -17.73
N TYR A 91 -6.34 -5.12 -16.67
CA TYR A 91 -5.10 -5.87 -16.56
C TYR A 91 -5.09 -7.09 -17.49
N LEU A 92 -6.17 -7.86 -17.52
CA LEU A 92 -6.30 -9.04 -18.37
C LEU A 92 -6.14 -8.68 -19.84
N ARG A 93 -6.76 -7.58 -20.30
CA ARG A 93 -6.58 -7.08 -21.67
C ARG A 93 -5.14 -6.69 -21.95
N ARG A 94 -4.49 -5.98 -21.03
CA ARG A 94 -3.06 -5.64 -21.15
C ARG A 94 -2.18 -6.89 -21.31
N MET A 95 -2.56 -8.00 -20.70
CA MET A 95 -1.89 -9.29 -20.79
C MET A 95 -2.37 -10.16 -21.96
N GLY A 96 -3.26 -9.66 -22.83
CA GLY A 96 -3.81 -10.42 -23.95
C GLY A 96 -4.80 -11.53 -23.56
N ARG A 97 -5.35 -11.48 -22.34
CA ARG A 97 -6.28 -12.48 -21.78
C ARG A 97 -7.75 -12.05 -21.78
N ALA A 98 -8.04 -10.84 -22.25
CA ALA A 98 -9.39 -10.32 -22.42
C ALA A 98 -9.48 -9.41 -23.64
N LEU A 99 -10.64 -9.40 -24.30
CA LEU A 99 -10.87 -8.60 -25.50
C LEU A 99 -11.08 -7.11 -25.20
N SER A 100 -11.58 -6.80 -24.01
CA SER A 100 -12.04 -5.46 -23.60
C SER A 100 -11.57 -5.15 -22.18
N PRO A 101 -11.24 -3.87 -21.85
CA PRO A 101 -10.90 -3.50 -20.48
C PRO A 101 -12.13 -3.18 -19.63
N ARG A 102 -13.34 -3.24 -20.20
CA ARG A 102 -14.60 -2.84 -19.54
C ARG A 102 -14.95 -3.76 -18.38
N CYS A 103 -15.64 -3.22 -17.39
CA CYS A 103 -16.16 -4.03 -16.29
C CYS A 103 -17.24 -4.98 -16.80
N MET A 104 -17.21 -6.23 -16.34
CA MET A 104 -18.24 -7.23 -16.66
C MET A 104 -19.48 -7.10 -15.77
N HIS A 105 -19.38 -6.31 -14.70
CA HIS A 105 -20.39 -6.19 -13.65
C HIS A 105 -21.16 -4.88 -13.68
N CYS A 106 -20.66 -3.88 -14.42
CA CYS A 106 -21.31 -2.59 -14.55
C CYS A 106 -20.91 -1.88 -15.85
N GLN A 107 -21.46 -0.70 -16.10
CA GLN A 107 -21.22 0.07 -17.33
C GLN A 107 -19.84 0.77 -17.39
N CYS A 108 -18.98 0.58 -16.39
CA CYS A 108 -17.67 1.22 -16.35
C CYS A 108 -16.79 0.77 -17.54
N GLY A 109 -16.21 1.77 -18.23
CA GLY A 109 -15.35 1.55 -19.39
C GLY A 109 -14.01 0.89 -19.08
N SER A 110 -13.60 0.85 -17.81
CA SER A 110 -12.29 0.38 -17.38
C SER A 110 -12.35 -0.29 -16.01
N ASP A 111 -12.24 -1.62 -16.00
CA ASP A 111 -12.18 -2.44 -14.80
C ASP A 111 -10.77 -2.44 -14.22
N THR A 112 -10.47 -1.45 -13.39
CA THR A 112 -9.22 -1.36 -12.62
C THR A 112 -9.42 -1.91 -11.21
N ALA A 113 -8.33 -2.14 -10.48
CA ALA A 113 -8.40 -2.46 -9.05
C ALA A 113 -9.14 -1.38 -8.25
N GLU A 114 -8.86 -0.10 -8.54
CA GLU A 114 -9.57 1.02 -7.96
C GLU A 114 -11.08 0.92 -8.17
N HIS A 115 -11.50 0.73 -9.43
CA HIS A 115 -12.90 0.62 -9.76
C HIS A 115 -13.54 -0.57 -9.04
N THR A 116 -12.94 -1.76 -9.14
CA THR A 116 -13.46 -2.97 -8.51
C THR A 116 -13.62 -2.79 -6.99
N ILE A 117 -12.59 -2.28 -6.30
CA ILE A 117 -12.59 -2.22 -4.84
C ILE A 117 -13.49 -1.09 -4.32
N PHE A 118 -13.41 0.10 -4.91
CA PHE A 118 -14.00 1.32 -4.33
C PHE A 118 -15.26 1.84 -5.03
N HIS A 119 -15.50 1.48 -6.30
CA HIS A 119 -16.53 2.18 -7.11
C HIS A 119 -17.55 1.27 -7.78
N CYS A 120 -17.24 0.01 -8.03
CA CYS A 120 -18.12 -0.87 -8.77
C CYS A 120 -19.39 -1.14 -7.95
N PRO A 121 -20.59 -0.80 -8.49
CA PRO A 121 -21.84 -0.93 -7.74
C PRO A 121 -22.21 -2.40 -7.45
N ASN A 122 -21.69 -3.36 -8.20
CA ASN A 122 -21.89 -4.79 -7.95
C ASN A 122 -21.39 -5.23 -6.57
N TRP A 123 -20.37 -4.55 -6.05
CA TRP A 123 -19.70 -4.90 -4.80
C TRP A 123 -20.10 -3.97 -3.63
N ASP A 124 -21.18 -3.20 -3.77
CA ASP A 124 -21.47 -2.10 -2.84
C ASP A 124 -21.80 -2.53 -1.42
N SER A 125 -22.51 -3.66 -1.27
CA SER A 125 -22.84 -4.22 0.03
C SER A 125 -21.60 -4.72 0.79
N LEU A 126 -20.55 -5.16 0.08
CA LEU A 126 -19.32 -5.63 0.70
C LEU A 126 -18.50 -4.48 1.31
N ARG A 127 -18.84 -3.23 0.97
CA ARG A 127 -18.24 -2.03 1.58
C ARG A 127 -18.94 -1.59 2.86
N ASP A 128 -20.10 -2.15 3.22
CA ASP A 128 -20.96 -1.61 4.28
C ASP A 128 -20.28 -1.56 5.66
N GLU A 129 -19.59 -2.62 6.06
CA GLU A 129 -18.90 -2.67 7.35
C GLU A 129 -17.80 -1.60 7.45
N LEU A 130 -16.97 -1.47 6.41
CA LEU A 130 -15.92 -0.46 6.37
C LEU A 130 -16.52 0.95 6.27
N ARG A 131 -17.56 1.12 5.45
CA ARG A 131 -18.29 2.38 5.29
C ARG A 131 -18.86 2.87 6.62
N ALA A 132 -19.50 1.98 7.38
CA ALA A 132 -20.02 2.30 8.71
C ALA A 132 -18.91 2.73 9.68
N ARG A 133 -17.74 2.09 9.58
CA ARG A 133 -16.57 2.42 10.42
C ARG A 133 -15.91 3.75 10.05
N LEU A 134 -15.81 4.06 8.76
CA LEU A 134 -15.22 5.32 8.27
C LEU A 134 -16.20 6.50 8.38
N GLY A 135 -17.51 6.23 8.40
CA GLY A 135 -18.56 7.25 8.32
C GLY A 135 -18.81 7.79 6.91
N HIS A 136 -18.14 7.22 5.90
CA HIS A 136 -18.31 7.52 4.48
C HIS A 136 -17.93 6.29 3.64
N SER A 137 -18.26 6.31 2.35
CA SER A 137 -17.82 5.24 1.44
C SER A 137 -16.29 5.22 1.36
N PRO A 138 -15.65 4.04 1.42
CA PRO A 138 -14.19 3.95 1.36
C PRO A 138 -13.66 4.42 0.00
N GLU A 139 -12.58 5.19 0.03
CA GLU A 139 -11.89 5.75 -1.12
C GLU A 139 -10.39 5.42 -1.09
N VAL A 140 -9.72 5.64 -2.22
CA VAL A 140 -8.27 5.42 -2.36
C VAL A 140 -7.47 6.29 -1.38
N THR A 141 -7.97 7.48 -1.06
CA THR A 141 -7.33 8.42 -0.12
C THR A 141 -7.28 7.89 1.30
N ASP A 142 -8.17 6.96 1.67
CA ASP A 142 -8.18 6.34 2.99
C ASP A 142 -7.08 5.27 3.12
N CYS A 143 -6.55 4.77 2.01
CA CYS A 143 -5.66 3.62 2.03
C CYS A 143 -4.37 3.88 2.80
N GLU A 144 -3.82 5.09 2.78
CA GLU A 144 -2.60 5.36 3.55
C GLU A 144 -2.86 5.22 5.06
N SER A 145 -3.97 5.79 5.57
CA SER A 145 -4.32 5.71 6.99
C SER A 145 -4.73 4.28 7.38
N ILE A 146 -5.52 3.60 6.54
CA ILE A 146 -5.95 2.22 6.77
C ILE A 146 -4.76 1.26 6.77
N LEU A 147 -3.85 1.38 5.80
CA LEU A 147 -2.73 0.45 5.63
C LEU A 147 -1.58 0.74 6.59
N CYS A 148 -1.32 2.01 6.93
CA CYS A 148 -0.18 2.38 7.77
C CYS A 148 -0.55 2.62 9.24
N GLY A 149 -1.83 2.89 9.53
CA GLY A 149 -2.29 3.30 10.85
C GLY A 149 -1.88 4.74 11.22
N PRO A 150 -2.15 5.14 12.47
CA PRO A 150 -1.77 6.46 12.99
C PRO A 150 -0.25 6.63 13.01
N LEU A 151 0.19 7.88 12.89
CA LEU A 151 1.60 8.22 13.08
C LEU A 151 1.99 7.99 14.53
N PHE A 152 3.22 7.57 14.77
CA PHE A 152 3.71 7.35 16.12
C PHE A 152 3.69 8.64 16.96
N GLU A 153 3.94 9.78 16.34
CA GLU A 153 3.93 11.10 16.99
C GLU A 153 2.53 11.58 17.40
N ASP A 154 1.47 11.05 16.77
CA ASP A 154 0.07 11.35 17.10
C ASP A 154 -0.47 10.43 18.20
N LEU A 155 0.30 9.43 18.64
CA LEU A 155 -0.17 8.49 19.64
C LEU A 155 -0.22 9.14 21.03
N PRO A 156 -1.29 8.89 21.82
CA PRO A 156 -1.35 9.32 23.21
C PRO A 156 -0.16 8.80 24.02
N MET A 157 0.28 9.61 25.00
CA MET A 157 1.29 9.18 25.97
C MET A 157 0.72 8.14 26.94
N GLU A 158 -0.55 8.29 27.31
CA GLU A 158 -1.25 7.37 28.20
C GLU A 158 -1.40 6.00 27.53
N GLN A 159 -0.91 4.97 28.21
CA GLN A 159 -0.79 3.63 27.64
C GLN A 159 -2.15 3.02 27.28
N ALA A 160 -3.19 3.30 28.07
CA ALA A 160 -4.54 2.82 27.81
C ALA A 160 -5.14 3.46 26.55
N ASP A 161 -4.99 4.78 26.40
CA ASP A 161 -5.49 5.52 25.24
C ASP A 161 -4.72 5.14 23.97
N LYS A 162 -3.40 4.98 24.08
CA LYS A 162 -2.56 4.47 22.99
C LYS A 162 -3.01 3.07 22.55
N ALA A 163 -3.25 2.16 23.48
CA ALA A 163 -3.71 0.81 23.15
C ALA A 163 -5.08 0.84 22.46
N LYS A 164 -5.97 1.72 22.90
CA LYS A 164 -7.28 1.93 22.26
C LYS A 164 -7.14 2.41 20.81
N VAL A 165 -6.34 3.45 20.57
CA VAL A 165 -6.11 4.00 19.21
C VAL A 165 -5.51 2.93 18.27
N LEU A 166 -4.56 2.13 18.76
CA LEU A 166 -3.96 1.06 17.97
C LEU A 166 -4.95 -0.07 17.66
N SER A 167 -5.76 -0.47 18.63
CA SER A 167 -6.83 -1.46 18.43
C SER A 167 -7.86 -0.97 17.42
N GLU A 168 -8.21 0.32 17.45
CA GLU A 168 -9.11 0.91 16.47
C GLU A 168 -8.50 0.92 15.05
N ALA A 169 -7.21 1.24 14.92
CA ALA A 169 -6.52 1.19 13.64
C ALA A 169 -6.42 -0.24 13.08
N GLU A 170 -6.13 -1.23 13.94
CA GLU A 170 -6.10 -2.65 13.60
C GLU A 170 -7.46 -3.14 13.10
N GLU A 171 -8.54 -2.74 13.76
CA GLU A 171 -9.89 -3.12 13.35
C GLU A 171 -10.28 -2.50 11.99
N THR A 172 -9.90 -1.25 11.73
CA THR A 172 -10.11 -0.64 10.40
C THR A 172 -9.33 -1.39 9.32
N PHE A 173 -8.07 -1.73 9.59
CA PHE A 173 -7.24 -2.54 8.70
C PHE A 173 -7.88 -3.91 8.43
N ARG A 174 -8.40 -4.58 9.48
CA ARG A 174 -9.07 -5.88 9.37
C ARG A 174 -10.32 -5.82 8.49
N LEU A 175 -11.16 -4.79 8.65
CA LEU A 175 -12.36 -4.61 7.82
C LEU A 175 -12.00 -4.35 6.36
N PHE A 176 -10.99 -3.52 6.10
CA PHE A 176 -10.49 -3.31 4.74
C PHE A 176 -9.97 -4.60 4.12
N TYR A 177 -9.19 -5.38 4.87
CA TYR A 177 -8.67 -6.66 4.42
C TYR A 177 -9.82 -7.63 4.06
N LYS A 178 -10.80 -7.77 4.95
CA LYS A 178 -11.99 -8.62 4.73
C LYS A 178 -12.75 -8.18 3.47
N MET A 179 -13.03 -6.89 3.33
CA MET A 179 -13.72 -6.33 2.16
C MET A 179 -12.99 -6.70 0.86
N VAL A 180 -11.68 -6.50 0.80
CA VAL A 180 -10.89 -6.81 -0.41
C VAL A 180 -10.88 -8.31 -0.71
N GLU A 181 -10.72 -9.16 0.31
CA GLU A 181 -10.76 -10.62 0.15
C GLU A 181 -12.08 -11.09 -0.43
N GLU A 182 -13.21 -10.62 0.11
CA GLU A 182 -14.54 -11.02 -0.34
C GLU A 182 -14.79 -10.58 -1.78
N ILE A 183 -14.50 -9.31 -2.10
CA ILE A 183 -14.67 -8.76 -3.45
C ILE A 183 -13.84 -9.56 -4.46
N LEU A 184 -12.55 -9.77 -4.19
CA LEU A 184 -11.65 -10.40 -5.15
C LEU A 184 -11.86 -11.90 -5.27
N THR A 185 -12.28 -12.57 -4.18
CA THR A 185 -12.67 -13.99 -4.22
C THR A 185 -13.86 -14.19 -5.16
N LEU A 186 -14.94 -13.43 -4.96
CA LEU A 186 -16.15 -13.54 -5.77
C LEU A 186 -15.86 -13.19 -7.23
N LYS A 187 -15.19 -12.07 -7.47
CA LYS A 187 -14.81 -11.62 -8.81
C LYS A 187 -13.93 -12.64 -9.53
N GLU A 188 -12.96 -13.24 -8.85
CA GLU A 188 -12.08 -14.24 -9.47
C GLU A 188 -12.86 -15.51 -9.86
N ILE A 189 -13.78 -15.98 -9.00
CA ILE A 189 -14.64 -17.13 -9.30
C ILE A 189 -15.47 -16.86 -10.56
N GLU A 190 -16.14 -15.70 -10.61
CA GLU A 190 -16.97 -15.30 -11.76
C GLU A 190 -16.13 -15.16 -13.04
N GLU A 191 -14.92 -14.60 -12.94
CA GLU A 191 -14.03 -14.43 -14.08
C GLU A 191 -13.49 -15.77 -14.60
N ARG A 192 -13.16 -16.72 -13.72
CA ARG A 192 -12.75 -18.07 -14.10
C ARG A 192 -13.88 -18.82 -14.78
N ALA A 193 -15.10 -18.73 -14.24
CA ALA A 193 -16.28 -19.36 -14.84
C ALA A 193 -16.56 -18.82 -16.24
N ARG A 194 -16.44 -17.49 -16.42
CA ARG A 194 -16.61 -16.83 -17.71
C ARG A 194 -15.57 -17.29 -18.74
N GLN A 195 -14.28 -17.29 -18.37
CA GLN A 195 -13.20 -17.75 -19.25
C GLN A 195 -13.30 -19.24 -19.63
N ALA A 196 -13.97 -20.05 -18.82
CA ALA A 196 -14.20 -21.47 -19.13
C ALA A 196 -15.37 -21.71 -20.08
N ALA A 197 -16.25 -20.71 -20.26
CA ALA A 197 -17.41 -20.78 -21.15
C ALA A 197 -17.16 -20.19 -22.55
N ASP A 198 -16.08 -19.41 -22.69
CA ASP A 198 -15.59 -18.82 -23.96
C ASP A 198 -14.68 -19.81 -24.72
#